data_AF-A0A832WS43-F1
#
_entry.id   AF-A0A832WS43-F1
#
_cell.length_a   1.000
_cell.length_b   1.000
_cell.length_c   1.000
_cell.angle_alpha   90.00
_cell.angle_beta   90.00
_cell.angle_gamma   90.00
#
_symmetry.space_group_name_H-M   'P 1'
#
loop_
_entity.id
_entity.type
_entity.pdbx_description
1 polymer ?
#
loop_
_entity_poly.entity_id
_entity_poly.type
_entity_poly.pdbx_seq_one_letter_code
_entity_poly.pdbx_strand_id
1 'polypeptide(L)'
;MAPTVDGKKISAWDVVEEQAKILEIHAYLLEPESDVLELKEEMNARKVCYACRTLRRIELGQLAEEKGFDYIALGHTLDDAAATVILSLLTGAERLKLLWYTGTWRGGPRLIRPLVRCPEAVTKALAEELKVDTVMTEDVCPYAGGLRDEVEEFLDRLEREWIPHVKGNVVGTALRTLRGRQCH
;
A
#
# COMPACT_ATOMS: atom_id res chain seq x y z
N MET A 1 -12.21 13.09 3.77
CA MET A 1 -13.65 13.30 4.04
C MET A 1 -14.24 12.40 5.12
N ALA A 2 -13.56 11.47 5.78
CA ALA A 2 -14.11 10.43 6.69
C ALA A 2 -15.02 9.41 5.96
N PRO A 3 -14.72 8.10 6.05
CA PRO A 3 -15.49 7.06 5.39
C PRO A 3 -16.93 7.02 5.94
N THR A 4 -17.88 6.71 5.07
CA THR A 4 -19.30 6.66 5.42
C THR A 4 -19.85 5.26 5.17
N VAL A 5 -20.42 4.65 6.21
CA VAL A 5 -21.17 3.39 6.13
C VAL A 5 -22.61 3.69 6.53
N ASP A 6 -23.57 3.29 5.69
CA ASP A 6 -25.01 3.54 5.87
C ASP A 6 -25.36 5.01 6.18
N GLY A 7 -24.62 5.95 5.59
CA GLY A 7 -24.82 7.39 5.79
C GLY A 7 -24.29 7.95 7.13
N LYS A 8 -23.61 7.12 7.95
CA LYS A 8 -22.89 7.57 9.14
C LYS A 8 -21.41 7.69 8.85
N LYS A 9 -20.81 8.82 9.25
CA LYS A 9 -19.35 8.95 9.28
C LYS A 9 -18.80 7.99 10.32
N ILE A 10 -18.04 7.00 9.86
CA ILE A 10 -17.27 6.12 10.72
C ILE A 10 -15.80 6.52 10.62
N SER A 11 -15.07 6.36 11.71
CA SER A 11 -13.63 6.59 11.69
C SER A 11 -12.95 5.45 10.94
N ALA A 12 -11.83 5.75 10.26
CA ALA A 12 -10.98 4.68 9.73
C ALA A 12 -10.47 3.75 10.84
N TRP A 13 -10.35 4.27 12.06
CA TRP A 13 -10.02 3.51 13.26
C TRP A 13 -11.11 2.48 13.59
N ASP A 14 -12.39 2.87 13.55
CA ASP A 14 -13.52 1.98 13.88
C ASP A 14 -13.57 0.78 12.93
N VAL A 15 -13.36 1.02 11.63
CA VAL A 15 -13.30 -0.03 10.60
C VAL A 15 -12.18 -1.03 10.91
N VAL A 16 -10.98 -0.54 11.21
CA VAL A 16 -9.82 -1.40 11.50
C VAL A 16 -10.05 -2.22 12.78
N GLU A 17 -10.64 -1.64 13.82
CA GLU A 17 -10.98 -2.37 15.04
C GLU A 17 -12.02 -3.46 14.81
N GLU A 18 -13.04 -3.19 14.01
CA GLU A 18 -14.07 -4.17 13.66
C GLU A 18 -13.48 -5.33 12.84
N GLN A 19 -12.67 -5.02 11.82
CA GLN A 19 -11.95 -6.03 11.04
C GLN A 19 -11.06 -6.90 11.93
N ALA A 20 -10.32 -6.30 12.87
CA ALA A 20 -9.46 -7.04 13.79
C ALA A 20 -10.26 -7.98 14.71
N LYS A 21 -11.43 -7.55 15.19
CA LYS A 21 -12.34 -8.39 15.99
C LYS A 21 -12.86 -9.57 15.18
N ILE A 22 -13.29 -9.35 13.94
CA ILE A 22 -13.84 -10.39 13.05
C ILE A 22 -12.76 -11.42 12.68
N LEU A 23 -11.53 -10.95 12.44
CA LEU A 23 -10.39 -11.81 12.12
C LEU A 23 -9.73 -12.44 13.35
N GLU A 24 -10.22 -12.14 14.56
CA GLU A 24 -9.66 -12.61 15.84
C GLU A 24 -8.17 -12.29 15.99
N ILE A 25 -7.74 -11.11 15.54
CA ILE A 25 -6.35 -10.63 15.63
C ILE A 25 -6.21 -9.44 16.57
N HIS A 26 -5.03 -9.32 17.17
CA HIS A 26 -4.71 -8.17 18.00
C HIS A 26 -4.39 -6.94 17.13
N ALA A 27 -4.98 -5.79 17.49
CA ALA A 27 -4.73 -4.51 16.82
C ALA A 27 -4.01 -3.53 17.74
N TYR A 28 -2.93 -2.93 17.24
CA TYR A 28 -2.29 -1.76 17.84
C TYR A 28 -2.71 -0.52 17.04
N LEU A 29 -3.41 0.41 17.67
CA LEU A 29 -3.76 1.70 17.07
C LEU A 29 -2.79 2.76 17.59
N LEU A 30 -2.09 3.42 16.67
CA LEU A 30 -1.08 4.43 16.98
C LEU A 30 -1.50 5.77 16.41
N GLU A 31 -1.77 6.75 17.28
CA GLU A 31 -1.86 8.13 16.82
C GLU A 31 -0.47 8.62 16.40
N PRO A 32 -0.32 9.20 15.20
CA PRO A 32 0.97 9.72 14.75
C PRO A 32 1.49 10.79 15.70
N GLU A 33 2.79 10.77 16.02
CA GLU A 33 3.41 11.79 16.88
C GLU A 33 3.48 13.17 16.19
N SER A 34 3.34 13.20 14.87
CA SER A 34 3.37 14.42 14.06
C SER A 34 2.34 14.36 12.95
N ASP A 35 1.49 15.38 12.86
CA ASP A 35 0.55 15.50 11.75
C ASP A 35 1.24 16.13 10.53
N VAL A 36 1.42 15.32 9.49
CA VAL A 36 1.99 15.76 8.21
C VAL A 36 1.16 16.85 7.54
N LEU A 37 -0.12 16.95 7.89
CA LEU A 37 -1.02 18.00 7.40
C LEU A 37 -0.71 19.37 8.02
N GLU A 38 -0.05 19.43 9.17
CA GLU A 38 0.42 20.70 9.75
C GLU A 38 1.58 21.31 8.96
N LEU A 39 2.32 20.47 8.21
CA LEU A 39 3.41 20.90 7.32
C LEU A 39 2.92 21.41 5.95
N LYS A 40 1.60 21.54 5.78
CA LYS A 40 0.95 21.86 4.50
C LYS A 40 1.26 23.25 3.95
N GLU A 41 1.46 24.25 4.81
CA GLU A 41 1.70 25.63 4.38
C GLU A 41 3.06 25.80 3.68
N GLU A 42 4.00 24.90 3.93
CA GLU A 42 5.38 24.97 3.41
C GLU A 42 5.66 23.96 2.27
N MET A 43 4.73 23.03 2.00
CA MET A 43 4.96 21.86 1.16
C MET A 43 3.85 21.62 0.13
N ASN A 44 4.24 21.36 -1.13
CA ASN A 44 3.27 20.93 -2.15
C ASN A 44 2.78 19.50 -1.87
N ALA A 45 1.63 19.13 -2.47
CA ALA A 45 0.99 17.82 -2.29
C ALA A 45 1.94 16.62 -2.46
N ARG A 46 2.84 16.66 -3.45
CA ARG A 46 3.82 15.57 -3.67
C ARG A 46 4.78 15.41 -2.50
N LYS A 47 5.27 16.52 -1.94
CA LYS A 47 6.15 16.51 -0.78
C LYS A 47 5.40 16.03 0.48
N VAL A 48 4.14 16.44 0.67
CA VAL A 48 3.29 15.97 1.78
C VAL A 48 3.07 14.46 1.71
N CYS A 49 2.68 13.92 0.55
CA CYS A 49 2.50 12.46 0.38
C CYS A 49 3.80 11.67 0.60
N TYR A 50 4.95 12.23 0.20
CA TYR A 50 6.25 11.63 0.45
C TYR A 50 6.59 11.60 1.95
N ALA A 51 6.37 12.71 2.67
CA ALA A 51 6.58 12.79 4.11
C ALA A 51 5.65 11.83 4.86
N CYS A 52 4.36 11.79 4.53
CA CYS A 52 3.38 10.87 5.10
C CYS A 52 3.80 9.41 4.94
N ARG A 53 4.20 9.01 3.73
CA ARG A 53 4.72 7.64 3.49
C ARG A 53 5.98 7.35 4.31
N THR A 54 6.84 8.34 4.52
CA THR A 54 8.11 8.17 5.25
C THR A 54 7.85 8.00 6.74
N LEU A 55 7.05 8.90 7.33
CA LEU A 55 6.70 8.86 8.75
C LEU A 55 5.97 7.58 9.14
N ARG A 56 4.97 7.15 8.35
CA ARG A 56 4.29 5.85 8.57
C ARG A 56 5.25 4.67 8.62
N ARG A 57 6.31 4.68 7.79
CA ARG A 57 7.31 3.60 7.81
C ARG A 57 8.23 3.66 9.02
N ILE A 58 8.54 4.87 9.50
CA ILE A 58 9.35 5.07 10.70
C ILE A 58 8.58 4.55 11.92
N GLU A 59 7.33 4.99 12.11
CA GLU A 59 6.49 4.58 13.23
C GLU A 59 6.22 3.07 13.24
N LEU A 60 5.89 2.48 12.08
CA LEU A 60 5.73 1.03 11.97
C LEU A 60 7.02 0.27 12.31
N GLY A 61 8.17 0.82 11.91
CA GLY A 61 9.49 0.25 12.24
C GLY A 61 9.76 0.29 13.74
N GLN A 62 9.54 1.44 14.38
CA GLN A 62 9.72 1.64 15.82
C GLN A 62 8.81 0.72 16.64
N LEU A 63 7.52 0.62 16.29
CA LEU A 63 6.59 -0.27 16.97
C LEU A 63 7.05 -1.74 16.87
N ALA A 64 7.46 -2.16 15.67
CA ALA A 64 7.91 -3.53 15.48
C ALA A 64 9.21 -3.83 16.24
N GLU A 65 10.13 -2.87 16.37
CA GLU A 65 11.32 -3.00 17.24
C GLU A 65 10.93 -3.09 18.72
N GLU A 66 10.03 -2.21 19.19
CA GLU A 66 9.55 -2.18 20.58
C GLU A 66 8.85 -3.49 20.98
N LYS A 67 8.05 -4.05 20.08
CA LYS A 67 7.32 -5.32 20.31
C LYS A 67 8.14 -6.57 19.98
N GLY A 68 9.34 -6.42 19.43
CA GLY A 68 10.19 -7.56 19.03
C GLY A 68 9.64 -8.35 17.85
N PHE A 69 8.97 -7.71 16.89
CA PHE A 69 8.48 -8.35 15.67
C PHE A 69 9.58 -8.51 14.62
N ASP A 70 9.70 -9.71 14.06
CA ASP A 70 10.69 -10.00 13.01
C ASP A 70 10.30 -9.44 11.63
N TYR A 71 8.99 -9.26 11.38
CA TYR A 71 8.44 -8.92 10.06
C TYR A 71 7.34 -7.86 10.13
N ILE A 72 7.31 -7.00 9.10
CA ILE A 72 6.18 -6.10 8.80
C ILE A 72 5.57 -6.52 7.46
N ALA A 73 4.33 -7.00 7.49
CA ALA A 73 3.58 -7.34 6.29
C ALA A 73 2.75 -6.13 5.83
N LEU A 74 2.97 -5.67 4.59
CA LEU A 74 2.15 -4.61 3.98
C LEU A 74 1.21 -5.19 2.93
N GLY A 75 -0.05 -4.72 2.94
CA GLY A 75 -1.14 -5.19 2.06
C GLY A 75 -1.08 -4.76 0.60
N HIS A 76 0.10 -4.57 0.01
CA HIS A 76 0.22 -4.20 -1.41
C HIS A 76 -0.12 -5.40 -2.30
N THR A 77 -1.06 -5.20 -3.22
CA THR A 77 -1.61 -6.18 -4.16
C THR A 77 -0.77 -6.32 -5.44
N LEU A 78 -1.23 -7.18 -6.37
CA LEU A 78 -0.69 -7.28 -7.73
C LEU A 78 -0.85 -5.97 -8.50
N ASP A 79 -1.97 -5.29 -8.32
CA ASP A 79 -2.35 -4.03 -8.96
C ASP A 79 -1.40 -2.91 -8.54
N ASP A 80 -1.19 -2.76 -7.23
CA ASP A 80 -0.21 -1.84 -6.63
C ASP A 80 1.20 -2.04 -7.19
N ALA A 81 1.58 -3.32 -7.34
CA ALA A 81 2.88 -3.74 -7.82
C ALA A 81 3.05 -3.43 -9.31
N ALA A 82 2.04 -3.73 -10.13
CA ALA A 82 2.05 -3.45 -11.56
C ALA A 82 2.15 -1.94 -11.82
N ALA A 83 1.34 -1.14 -11.12
CA ALA A 83 1.41 0.32 -11.19
C ALA A 83 2.78 0.86 -10.76
N THR A 84 3.36 0.27 -9.71
CA THR A 84 4.72 0.63 -9.27
C THR A 84 5.77 0.33 -10.35
N VAL A 85 5.65 -0.80 -11.06
CA VAL A 85 6.55 -1.14 -12.18
C VAL A 85 6.42 -0.11 -13.30
N ILE A 86 5.21 0.17 -13.76
CA ILE A 86 4.96 1.11 -14.86
C ILE A 86 5.43 2.51 -14.49
N LEU A 87 5.09 3.01 -13.29
CA LEU A 87 5.58 4.29 -12.81
C LEU A 87 7.11 4.36 -12.76
N SER A 88 7.78 3.27 -12.34
CA SER A 88 9.25 3.21 -12.32
C SER A 88 9.82 3.37 -13.73
N LEU A 89 9.22 2.70 -14.72
CA LEU A 89 9.64 2.79 -16.11
C LEU A 89 9.41 4.19 -16.69
N LEU A 90 8.23 4.79 -16.44
CA LEU A 90 7.86 6.10 -16.97
C LEU A 90 8.65 7.25 -16.35
N THR A 91 9.02 7.12 -15.07
CA THR A 91 9.71 8.20 -14.32
C THR A 91 11.21 7.98 -14.18
N GLY A 92 11.75 6.86 -14.66
CA GLY A 92 13.15 6.48 -14.47
C GLY A 92 13.52 6.20 -13.00
N ALA A 93 12.54 6.03 -12.11
CA ALA A 93 12.78 5.82 -10.69
C ALA A 93 13.20 4.37 -10.39
N GLU A 94 14.22 4.16 -9.57
CA GLU A 94 14.67 2.82 -9.14
C GLU A 94 13.77 2.18 -8.06
N ARG A 95 12.45 2.19 -8.25
CA ARG A 95 11.49 1.68 -7.25
C ARG A 95 11.22 0.19 -7.38
N LEU A 96 11.73 -0.47 -8.42
CA LEU A 96 11.51 -1.91 -8.64
C LEU A 96 12.08 -2.79 -7.51
N LYS A 97 13.14 -2.32 -6.82
CA LYS A 97 13.69 -2.97 -5.62
C LYS A 97 12.64 -3.13 -4.50
N LEU A 98 11.63 -2.26 -4.47
CA LEU A 98 10.52 -2.31 -3.51
C LEU A 98 9.60 -3.53 -3.72
N LEU A 99 9.66 -4.24 -4.85
CA LEU A 99 8.80 -5.39 -5.12
C LEU A 99 9.22 -6.66 -4.37
N TRP A 100 10.48 -6.74 -3.92
CA TRP A 100 11.06 -7.97 -3.38
C TRP A 100 11.11 -7.99 -1.87
N TYR A 101 11.57 -6.87 -1.31
CA TYR A 101 12.07 -6.81 0.04
C TYR A 101 12.57 -5.39 0.26
N THR A 102 12.14 -4.70 1.31
CA THR A 102 12.93 -3.55 1.78
C THR A 102 13.81 -4.08 2.89
N GLY A 103 15.12 -3.93 2.73
CA GLY A 103 16.11 -4.40 3.70
C GLY A 103 15.78 -3.98 5.13
N THR A 104 16.35 -4.71 6.08
CA THR A 104 16.32 -4.35 7.49
C THR A 104 16.80 -2.91 7.65
N TRP A 105 16.04 -2.06 8.33
CA TRP A 105 16.58 -0.79 8.79
C TRP A 105 17.61 -1.11 9.87
N ARG A 106 18.89 -1.27 9.51
CA ARG A 106 20.00 -1.52 10.46
C ARG A 106 19.70 -2.60 11.53
N GLY A 107 19.23 -3.79 11.12
CA GLY A 107 18.87 -4.87 12.05
C GLY A 107 17.41 -4.86 12.53
N GLY A 108 16.62 -3.86 12.14
CA GLY A 108 15.17 -3.81 12.38
C GLY A 108 14.34 -4.80 11.53
N PRO A 109 13.01 -4.79 11.68
CA PRO A 109 12.08 -5.77 11.12
C PRO A 109 12.16 -5.86 9.59
N ARG A 110 11.89 -7.06 9.08
CA ARG A 110 11.91 -7.39 7.65
C ARG A 110 10.58 -7.05 7.00
N LEU A 111 10.58 -6.23 5.95
CA LEU A 111 9.33 -5.89 5.26
C LEU A 111 8.98 -6.92 4.18
N ILE A 112 7.75 -7.42 4.22
CA ILE A 112 7.19 -8.38 3.26
C ILE A 112 5.90 -7.87 2.62
N ARG A 113 5.58 -8.39 1.42
CA ARG A 113 4.34 -8.11 0.67
C ARG A 113 3.69 -9.43 0.25
N PRO A 114 2.92 -10.07 1.14
CA PRO A 114 2.32 -11.37 0.85
C PRO A 114 1.38 -11.35 -0.37
N LEU A 115 0.76 -10.20 -0.62
CA LEU A 115 -0.26 -10.00 -1.64
C LEU A 115 0.28 -9.49 -2.98
N VAL A 116 1.61 -9.41 -3.18
CA VAL A 116 2.22 -8.84 -4.40
C VAL A 116 1.85 -9.58 -5.70
N ARG A 117 1.26 -10.77 -5.60
CA ARG A 117 0.73 -11.57 -6.71
C ARG A 117 -0.78 -11.81 -6.64
N CYS A 118 -1.45 -11.23 -5.65
CA CYS A 118 -2.89 -11.35 -5.44
C CYS A 118 -3.58 -10.13 -6.07
N PRO A 119 -4.50 -10.31 -7.03
CA PRO A 119 -5.30 -9.20 -7.56
C PRO A 119 -6.13 -8.53 -6.46
N GLU A 120 -6.30 -7.22 -6.54
CA GLU A 120 -7.14 -6.45 -5.61
C GLU A 120 -8.61 -6.92 -5.62
N ALA A 121 -9.09 -7.42 -6.75
CA ALA A 121 -10.43 -8.02 -6.86
C ALA A 121 -10.64 -9.19 -5.88
N VAL A 122 -9.58 -9.96 -5.57
CA VAL A 122 -9.66 -11.06 -4.61
C VAL A 122 -9.81 -10.53 -3.19
N THR A 123 -9.07 -9.48 -2.82
CA THR A 123 -9.19 -8.86 -1.49
C THR A 123 -10.54 -8.17 -1.31
N LYS A 124 -11.10 -7.57 -2.38
CA LYS A 124 -12.45 -6.99 -2.37
C LYS A 124 -13.52 -8.07 -2.18
N ALA A 125 -13.45 -9.15 -2.94
CA ALA A 125 -14.39 -10.28 -2.79
C ALA A 125 -14.34 -10.90 -1.38
N LEU A 126 -13.15 -11.01 -0.79
CA LEU A 126 -13.01 -11.49 0.59
C LEU A 126 -13.66 -10.53 1.60
N ALA A 127 -13.48 -9.22 1.44
CA ALA A 127 -14.11 -8.23 2.31
C ALA A 127 -15.64 -8.31 2.23
N GLU A 128 -16.19 -8.48 1.02
CA GLU A 128 -17.63 -8.68 0.79
C GLU A 128 -18.14 -9.98 1.44
N GLU A 129 -17.40 -11.08 1.30
CA GLU A 129 -17.74 -12.38 1.89
C GLU A 129 -17.77 -12.32 3.43
N LEU A 130 -16.78 -11.66 4.02
CA LEU A 130 -16.68 -11.44 5.46
C LEU A 130 -17.65 -10.35 5.97
N LYS A 131 -18.31 -9.62 5.05
CA LYS A 131 -19.20 -8.49 5.34
C LYS A 131 -18.52 -7.44 6.23
N VAL A 132 -17.26 -7.14 5.90
CA VAL A 132 -16.49 -6.10 6.58
C VAL A 132 -16.48 -4.84 5.75
N ASP A 133 -16.62 -3.71 6.42
CA ASP A 133 -16.44 -2.41 5.78
C ASP A 133 -14.97 -2.18 5.40
N THR A 134 -14.76 -1.37 4.37
CA THR A 134 -13.42 -0.99 3.90
C THR A 134 -13.31 0.53 3.81
N VAL A 135 -12.12 1.06 4.05
CA VAL A 135 -11.84 2.49 3.92
C VAL A 135 -11.09 2.74 2.62
N MET A 136 -11.66 3.55 1.73
CA MET A 136 -10.96 3.96 0.51
C MET A 136 -10.05 5.16 0.79
N THR A 137 -8.95 5.27 0.05
CA THR A 137 -7.99 6.38 0.24
C THR A 137 -8.66 7.73 -0.02
N GLU A 138 -9.57 7.80 -0.99
CA GLU A 138 -10.38 8.99 -1.32
C GLU A 138 -11.24 9.45 -0.14
N ASP A 139 -11.71 8.52 0.69
CA ASP A 139 -12.54 8.83 1.85
C ASP A 139 -11.74 9.56 2.93
N VAL A 140 -10.45 9.27 3.08
CA VAL A 140 -9.65 9.74 4.22
C VAL A 140 -8.54 10.73 3.86
N CYS A 141 -8.06 10.73 2.62
CA CYS A 141 -6.89 11.50 2.23
C CYS A 141 -7.27 12.71 1.36
N PRO A 142 -6.98 13.96 1.79
CA PRO A 142 -7.22 15.14 0.94
C PRO A 142 -6.26 15.25 -0.26
N TYR A 143 -5.27 14.36 -0.34
CA TYR A 143 -4.30 14.26 -1.42
C TYR A 143 -4.42 12.93 -2.21
N ALA A 144 -5.56 12.24 -2.10
CA ALA A 144 -5.88 11.10 -2.95
C ALA A 144 -5.85 11.51 -4.44
N GLY A 145 -5.62 10.55 -5.34
CA GLY A 145 -5.48 10.84 -6.77
C GLY A 145 -4.04 10.86 -7.28
N GLY A 146 -3.95 11.20 -8.57
CA GLY A 146 -2.71 11.54 -9.25
C GLY A 146 -2.24 10.46 -10.21
N LEU A 147 -0.97 10.53 -10.60
CA LEU A 147 -0.43 9.69 -11.67
C LEU A 147 -0.50 8.19 -11.39
N ARG A 148 -0.57 7.78 -10.12
CA ARG A 148 -0.68 6.36 -9.77
C ARG A 148 -2.04 5.81 -10.22
N ASP A 149 -3.10 6.49 -9.86
CA ASP A 149 -4.48 6.10 -10.13
C ASP A 149 -4.72 6.05 -11.65
N GLU A 150 -4.19 7.05 -12.38
CA GLU A 150 -4.19 7.06 -13.87
C GLU A 150 -3.47 5.84 -14.48
N VAL A 151 -2.38 5.38 -13.86
CA VAL A 151 -1.65 4.19 -14.31
C VAL A 151 -2.41 2.90 -13.96
N GLU A 152 -3.07 2.85 -12.81
CA GLU A 152 -3.91 1.72 -12.39
C GLU A 152 -5.11 1.57 -13.35
N GLU A 153 -5.82 2.67 -13.64
CA GLU A 153 -6.91 2.71 -14.63
C GLU A 153 -6.44 2.35 -16.05
N PHE A 154 -5.24 2.80 -16.44
CA PHE A 154 -4.65 2.41 -17.72
C PHE A 154 -4.40 0.90 -17.79
N LEU A 155 -3.85 0.31 -16.73
CA LEU A 155 -3.60 -1.14 -16.67
C LEU A 155 -4.91 -1.93 -16.66
N ASP A 156 -5.93 -1.46 -15.93
CA ASP A 156 -7.28 -2.04 -15.96
C ASP A 156 -7.86 -2.06 -17.36
N ARG A 157 -7.79 -0.92 -18.05
CA ARG A 157 -8.29 -0.81 -19.42
C ARG A 157 -7.55 -1.75 -20.36
N LEU A 158 -6.22 -1.79 -20.29
CA LEU A 158 -5.41 -2.73 -21.09
C LEU A 158 -5.78 -4.18 -20.83
N GLU A 159 -5.96 -4.55 -19.56
CA GLU A 159 -6.29 -5.93 -19.18
C GLU A 159 -7.66 -6.36 -19.72
N ARG A 160 -8.64 -5.47 -19.61
CA ARG A 160 -10.01 -5.71 -20.05
C ARG A 160 -10.16 -5.75 -21.56
N GLU A 161 -9.46 -4.89 -22.29
CA GLU A 161 -9.70 -4.69 -23.72
C GLU A 161 -8.73 -5.45 -24.63
N TRP A 162 -7.47 -5.64 -24.22
CA TRP A 162 -6.42 -6.05 -25.15
C TRP A 162 -5.57 -7.22 -24.66
N ILE A 163 -5.14 -7.21 -23.39
CA ILE A 163 -4.09 -8.11 -22.89
C ILE A 163 -4.51 -8.73 -21.56
N PRO A 164 -5.15 -9.91 -21.57
CA PRO A 164 -5.45 -10.64 -20.34
C PRO A 164 -4.19 -10.84 -19.48
N HIS A 165 -4.32 -10.66 -18.17
CA HIS A 165 -3.24 -10.84 -17.19
C HIS A 165 -2.04 -9.89 -17.36
N VAL A 166 -2.22 -8.72 -18.01
CA VAL A 166 -1.13 -7.75 -18.22
C VAL A 166 -0.43 -7.36 -16.92
N LYS A 167 -1.17 -7.15 -15.82
CA LYS A 167 -0.58 -6.83 -14.51
C LYS A 167 0.35 -7.94 -14.02
N GLY A 168 -0.11 -9.19 -14.13
CA GLY A 168 0.68 -10.39 -13.82
C GLY A 168 1.94 -10.50 -14.67
N ASN A 169 1.83 -10.22 -15.97
CA ASN A 169 2.97 -10.24 -16.90
C ASN A 169 4.00 -9.14 -16.60
N VAL A 170 3.54 -7.92 -16.31
CA VAL A 170 4.36 -6.77 -15.92
C VAL A 170 5.14 -7.08 -14.65
N VAL A 171 4.45 -7.49 -13.59
CA VAL A 171 5.08 -7.83 -12.30
C VAL A 171 6.00 -9.04 -12.46
N GLY A 172 5.53 -10.12 -13.08
CA GLY A 172 6.32 -11.33 -13.29
C GLY A 172 7.62 -11.08 -14.06
N THR A 173 7.59 -10.21 -15.08
CA THR A 173 8.78 -9.83 -15.86
C THR A 173 9.72 -8.97 -15.05
N ALA A 174 9.22 -7.94 -14.38
CA ALA A 174 10.03 -7.10 -13.50
C ALA A 174 10.73 -7.93 -12.42
N LEU A 175 9.99 -8.88 -11.83
CA LEU A 175 10.53 -9.82 -10.86
C LEU A 175 11.68 -10.65 -11.47
N ARG A 176 11.48 -11.31 -12.62
CA ARG A 176 12.55 -12.12 -13.26
C ARG A 176 13.82 -11.31 -13.56
N THR A 177 13.66 -10.09 -14.09
CA THR A 177 14.79 -9.20 -14.41
C THR A 177 15.60 -8.81 -13.17
N LEU A 178 14.92 -8.62 -12.04
CA LEU A 178 15.59 -8.26 -10.78
C LEU A 178 16.31 -9.43 -10.13
N ARG A 179 15.80 -10.67 -10.23
CA ARG A 179 16.52 -11.87 -9.75
C ARG A 179 17.87 -12.06 -10.44
N GLY A 180 17.95 -11.73 -11.73
CA GLY A 180 19.20 -11.78 -12.50
C GLY A 180 20.28 -10.81 -12.01
N ARG A 181 19.94 -9.80 -11.20
CA ARG A 181 20.90 -8.82 -10.63
C ARG A 181 21.38 -9.17 -9.23
N GLN A 182 20.92 -10.28 -8.63
CA GLN A 182 21.38 -10.75 -7.30
C GLN A 182 22.59 -11.71 -7.39
N CYS A 183 23.13 -11.94 -8.59
CA CYS A 183 24.32 -12.75 -8.84
C CYS A 183 25.51 -11.88 -9.25
N HIS A 184 25.88 -10.87 -8.47
CA HIS A 184 27.20 -10.21 -8.53
C HIS A 184 27.53 -9.60 -7.17
#